data_AF-A0A9X4KX43-F1
#
_entry.id   AF-A0A9X4KX43-F1
#
_cell.length_a   1.000
_cell.length_b   1.000
_cell.length_c   1.000
_cell.angle_alpha   90.00
_cell.angle_beta   90.00
_cell.angle_gamma   90.00
#
_symmetry.space_group_name_H-M   'P 1'
#
loop_
_entity.id
_entity.type
_entity.pdbx_description
1 polymer ?
#
loop_
_entity_poly.entity_id
_entity_poly.type
_entity_poly.pdbx_seq_one_letter_code
_entity_poly.pdbx_strand_id
1 'polypeptide(L)'
;MAAMTEDALLTPGDVSVIRRYVRTKYAPMPASRQAEIVADAVVRTIRKRLPDWPEALKDEAAGRLVASCVVGERREVYPQDVLRVCADLALAEEAHAASLLSWLNERTAAEWTLERIAERTENGYVLKSGLAEATPSGKLPFGSATTTQQALVAGGSGAANDGFVSGGALRFALDEGQACHAAAGSPGAYRRSPAAMRPLVLAAVLLFAMTATLHASFSQQGSEPNPTAREAVLDRSAARPVAELADASARFAYSAFDAAAVKNYLSGRDSLLAERPYFEAIVESARERGVDPLLLFAVAGQEQGFVPKSAKKSDADREQSV
;
A
#
# COMPACT_ATOMS: atom_id res chain seq x y z
N MET A 1 -20.67 19.19 8.25
CA MET A 1 -19.52 18.44 7.74
C MET A 1 -19.90 17.88 6.39
N ALA A 2 -19.28 18.33 5.31
CA ALA A 2 -19.40 17.65 4.02
C ALA A 2 -18.51 16.40 4.07
N ALA A 3 -19.00 15.26 3.58
CA ALA A 3 -18.16 14.09 3.40
C ALA A 3 -17.18 14.37 2.25
N MET A 4 -15.88 14.18 2.51
CA MET A 4 -14.86 14.26 1.46
C MET A 4 -14.94 12.97 0.63
N THR A 5 -15.71 13.01 -0.45
CA THR A 5 -15.90 11.86 -1.34
C THR A 5 -14.68 11.66 -2.24
N GLU A 6 -13.65 11.04 -1.70
CA GLU A 6 -12.44 10.66 -2.43
C GLU A 6 -12.72 9.39 -3.25
N ASP A 7 -12.48 9.43 -4.57
CA ASP A 7 -12.81 8.32 -5.47
C ASP A 7 -11.90 7.11 -5.24
N ALA A 8 -12.46 6.04 -4.67
CA ALA A 8 -11.75 4.80 -4.39
C ALA A 8 -11.24 4.15 -5.69
N LEU A 9 -9.95 3.80 -5.72
CA LEU A 9 -9.33 3.06 -6.82
C LEU A 9 -9.89 1.64 -6.94
N LEU A 10 -10.33 1.04 -5.84
CA LEU A 10 -10.96 -0.27 -5.85
C LEU A 10 -11.88 -0.45 -4.64
N THR A 11 -13.16 -0.72 -4.89
CA THR A 11 -14.15 -1.04 -3.86
C THR A 11 -14.32 -2.56 -3.69
N PRO A 12 -14.89 -3.06 -2.57
CA PRO A 12 -15.33 -4.44 -2.43
C PRO A 12 -16.44 -4.80 -3.42
N GLY A 13 -17.18 -3.80 -3.92
CA GLY A 13 -18.13 -3.91 -5.01
C GLY A 13 -17.45 -4.34 -6.32
N ASP A 14 -16.39 -3.64 -6.73
CA ASP A 14 -15.59 -3.98 -7.92
C ASP A 14 -15.07 -5.41 -7.84
N VAL A 15 -14.45 -5.79 -6.71
CA VAL A 15 -13.94 -7.15 -6.48
C VAL A 15 -15.06 -8.20 -6.53
N SER A 16 -16.26 -7.86 -6.04
CA SER A 16 -17.42 -8.74 -6.10
C SER A 16 -17.98 -8.90 -7.51
N VAL A 17 -17.98 -7.83 -8.32
CA VAL A 17 -18.36 -7.85 -9.75
C VAL A 17 -17.36 -8.69 -10.54
N ILE A 18 -16.06 -8.47 -10.36
CA ILE A 18 -14.98 -9.26 -10.99
C ILE A 18 -15.15 -10.74 -10.63
N ARG A 19 -15.29 -11.08 -9.35
CA ARG A 19 -15.47 -12.47 -8.89
C ARG A 19 -16.75 -13.11 -9.44
N ARG A 20 -17.86 -12.37 -9.52
CA ARG A 20 -19.12 -12.84 -10.12
C ARG A 20 -18.95 -13.14 -11.61
N TYR A 21 -18.35 -12.22 -12.35
CA TYR A 21 -18.11 -12.35 -13.79
C TYR A 21 -17.18 -13.53 -14.11
N VAL A 22 -16.06 -13.67 -13.38
CA VAL A 22 -15.12 -14.79 -13.57
C VAL A 22 -15.83 -16.12 -13.30
N ARG A 23 -16.57 -16.23 -12.18
CA ARG A 23 -17.30 -17.46 -11.84
C ARG A 23 -18.36 -17.85 -12.88
N THR A 24 -19.03 -16.90 -13.53
CA THR A 24 -20.01 -17.21 -14.58
C THR A 24 -19.37 -17.50 -15.93
N LYS A 25 -18.30 -16.81 -16.30
CA LYS A 25 -17.64 -16.96 -17.62
C LYS A 25 -16.69 -18.15 -17.68
N TYR A 26 -16.04 -18.48 -16.57
CA TYR A 26 -15.05 -19.55 -16.46
C TYR A 26 -15.54 -20.69 -15.54
N ALA A 27 -16.86 -20.89 -15.45
CA ALA A 27 -17.50 -21.89 -14.59
C ALA A 27 -16.92 -23.32 -14.70
N PRO A 28 -16.47 -23.82 -15.88
CA PRO A 28 -15.84 -25.15 -15.99
C PRO A 28 -14.41 -25.24 -15.40
N MET A 29 -13.76 -24.12 -15.08
CA MET A 29 -12.38 -24.11 -14.60
C MET A 29 -12.30 -24.36 -13.08
N PRO A 30 -11.24 -25.02 -12.57
CA PRO A 30 -11.01 -25.18 -11.14
C PRO A 30 -10.98 -23.85 -10.37
N ALA A 31 -11.42 -23.86 -9.12
CA ALA A 31 -11.53 -22.66 -8.28
C ALA A 31 -10.18 -21.94 -8.06
N SER A 32 -9.05 -22.66 -8.05
CA SER A 32 -7.70 -22.08 -8.01
C SER A 32 -7.45 -21.20 -9.24
N ARG A 33 -7.65 -21.74 -10.44
CA ARG A 33 -7.46 -20.99 -11.69
C ARG A 33 -8.46 -19.84 -11.85
N GLN A 34 -9.67 -19.96 -11.30
CA GLN A 34 -10.60 -18.83 -11.20
C GLN A 34 -10.06 -17.73 -10.25
N ALA A 35 -9.44 -18.09 -9.13
CA ALA A 35 -8.84 -17.13 -8.19
C ALA A 35 -7.65 -16.39 -8.80
N GLU A 36 -6.79 -17.08 -9.56
CA GLU A 36 -5.69 -16.47 -10.33
C GLU A 36 -6.22 -15.41 -11.34
N ILE A 37 -7.28 -15.73 -12.08
CA ILE A 37 -7.93 -14.81 -13.03
C ILE A 37 -8.55 -13.60 -12.29
N VAL A 38 -9.11 -13.79 -11.09
CA VAL A 38 -9.61 -12.67 -10.25
C VAL A 38 -8.45 -11.78 -9.77
N ALA A 39 -7.31 -12.35 -9.38
CA ALA A 39 -6.14 -11.59 -8.94
C ALA A 39 -5.55 -10.74 -10.09
N ASP A 40 -5.34 -11.33 -11.27
CA ASP A 40 -4.92 -10.61 -12.49
C ASP A 40 -5.89 -9.48 -12.86
N ALA A 41 -7.20 -9.73 -12.79
CA ALA A 41 -8.23 -8.71 -13.07
C ALA A 41 -8.25 -7.57 -12.04
N VAL A 42 -7.94 -7.85 -10.76
CA VAL A 42 -7.80 -6.83 -9.70
C VAL A 42 -6.54 -5.99 -9.90
N VAL A 43 -5.39 -6.61 -10.12
CA VAL A 43 -4.12 -5.91 -10.42
C VAL A 43 -4.26 -5.02 -11.65
N ARG A 44 -4.85 -5.55 -12.74
CA ARG A 44 -5.11 -4.77 -13.97
C ARG A 44 -6.11 -3.62 -13.75
N THR A 45 -7.06 -3.77 -12.83
CA THR A 45 -7.99 -2.68 -12.47
C THR A 45 -7.25 -1.56 -11.73
N ILE A 46 -6.36 -1.89 -10.79
CA ILE A 46 -5.55 -0.91 -10.06
C ILE A 46 -4.56 -0.21 -11.00
N ARG A 47 -3.78 -0.95 -11.82
CA ARG A 47 -2.83 -0.37 -12.80
C ARG A 47 -3.47 0.68 -13.71
N LYS A 48 -4.71 0.43 -14.15
CA LYS A 48 -5.49 1.37 -14.99
C LYS A 48 -5.97 2.64 -14.29
N ARG A 49 -5.89 2.71 -12.96
CA ARG A 49 -6.29 3.88 -12.16
C ARG A 49 -5.11 4.59 -11.49
N LEU A 50 -3.88 4.06 -11.55
CA LEU A 50 -2.65 4.71 -11.07
C LEU A 50 -2.26 5.93 -11.95
N PRO A 51 -1.34 6.79 -11.49
CA PRO A 51 -0.73 7.85 -12.31
C PRO A 51 -0.05 7.29 -13.57
N ASP A 52 0.18 8.14 -14.57
CA ASP A 52 0.94 7.71 -15.75
C ASP A 52 2.45 7.69 -15.45
N TRP A 53 2.92 6.47 -15.22
CA TRP A 53 4.28 6.06 -14.88
C TRP A 53 4.70 4.90 -15.80
N PRO A 54 6.01 4.57 -15.88
CA PRO A 54 6.48 3.34 -16.51
C PRO A 54 5.80 2.09 -15.93
N GLU A 55 5.54 1.09 -16.79
CA GLU A 55 4.75 -0.08 -16.38
C GLU A 55 5.39 -0.90 -15.26
N ALA A 56 6.71 -0.90 -15.12
CA ALA A 56 7.40 -1.53 -13.99
C ALA A 56 7.00 -0.91 -12.64
N LEU A 57 6.90 0.42 -12.57
CA LEU A 57 6.50 1.15 -11.36
C LEU A 57 4.99 0.97 -11.09
N LYS A 58 4.15 0.94 -12.13
CA LYS A 58 2.72 0.59 -12.02
C LYS A 58 2.52 -0.83 -11.50
N ASP A 59 3.31 -1.80 -11.96
CA ASP A 59 3.25 -3.19 -11.51
C ASP A 59 3.67 -3.33 -10.05
N GLU A 60 4.79 -2.72 -9.64
CA GLU A 60 5.23 -2.80 -8.24
C GLU A 60 4.26 -2.09 -7.27
N ALA A 61 3.80 -0.88 -7.63
CA ALA A 61 2.80 -0.16 -6.83
C ALA A 61 1.48 -0.96 -6.73
N ALA A 62 0.97 -1.51 -7.84
CA ALA A 62 -0.25 -2.32 -7.81
C ALA A 62 -0.07 -3.61 -6.98
N GLY A 63 1.10 -4.26 -7.06
CA GLY A 63 1.43 -5.43 -6.24
C GLY A 63 1.40 -5.11 -4.74
N ARG A 64 2.08 -4.02 -4.33
CA ARG A 64 2.10 -3.55 -2.93
C ARG A 64 0.69 -3.20 -2.43
N LEU A 65 -0.10 -2.45 -3.23
CA LEU A 65 -1.49 -2.08 -2.89
C LEU A 65 -2.43 -3.28 -2.74
N VAL A 66 -2.29 -4.32 -3.57
CA VAL A 66 -3.08 -5.56 -3.42
C VAL A 66 -2.68 -6.30 -2.15
N ALA A 67 -1.37 -6.41 -1.86
CA ALA A 67 -0.88 -7.09 -0.68
C ALA A 67 -1.34 -6.40 0.62
N SER A 68 -1.16 -5.08 0.74
CA SER A 68 -1.55 -4.32 1.94
C SER A 68 -3.06 -4.18 2.06
N CYS A 69 -3.73 -3.54 1.11
CA CYS A 69 -5.10 -3.07 1.29
C CYS A 69 -6.14 -4.16 0.99
N VAL A 70 -5.93 -4.98 -0.05
CA VAL A 70 -6.94 -5.94 -0.53
C VAL A 70 -6.81 -7.30 0.17
N VAL A 71 -5.59 -7.78 0.39
CA VAL A 71 -5.34 -9.09 1.02
C VAL A 71 -5.19 -8.97 2.54
N GLY A 72 -4.36 -8.04 3.02
CA GLY A 72 -4.11 -7.80 4.45
C GLY A 72 -5.27 -7.09 5.15
N GLU A 73 -5.44 -5.79 4.88
CA GLU A 73 -6.43 -4.92 5.54
C GLU A 73 -7.88 -5.19 5.07
N ARG A 74 -8.07 -5.88 3.93
CA ARG A 74 -9.36 -6.27 3.31
C ARG A 74 -10.37 -5.13 3.09
N ARG A 75 -9.87 -3.94 2.77
CA ARG A 75 -10.67 -2.72 2.59
C ARG A 75 -10.54 -2.15 1.18
N GLU A 76 -11.19 -1.00 0.97
CA GLU A 76 -11.07 -0.24 -0.27
C GLU A 76 -9.65 0.34 -0.42
N VAL A 77 -9.23 0.56 -1.67
CA VAL A 77 -7.97 1.24 -2.01
C VAL A 77 -8.29 2.70 -2.32
N TYR A 78 -7.69 3.65 -1.60
CA TYR A 78 -7.91 5.09 -1.78
C TYR A 78 -6.65 5.80 -2.32
N PRO A 79 -6.74 7.04 -2.83
CA PRO A 79 -5.58 7.76 -3.37
C PRO A 79 -4.41 7.92 -2.38
N GLN A 80 -4.67 7.94 -1.07
CA GLN A 80 -3.64 8.05 -0.03
C GLN A 80 -2.91 6.73 0.22
N ASP A 81 -3.46 5.59 -0.19
CA ASP A 81 -2.70 4.33 -0.22
C ASP A 81 -1.61 4.38 -1.29
N VAL A 82 -1.88 5.03 -2.43
CA VAL A 82 -0.86 5.26 -3.46
C VAL A 82 0.25 6.15 -2.91
N LEU A 83 -0.09 7.23 -2.20
CA LEU A 83 0.90 8.06 -1.48
C LEU A 83 1.73 7.24 -0.47
N ARG A 84 1.09 6.40 0.36
CA ARG A 84 1.78 5.52 1.32
C ARG A 84 2.76 4.59 0.60
N VAL A 85 2.30 3.89 -0.43
CA VAL A 85 3.14 2.97 -1.23
C VAL A 85 4.26 3.71 -1.98
N CYS A 86 4.05 4.97 -2.38
CA CYS A 86 5.10 5.80 -2.99
C CYS A 86 6.24 6.17 -2.02
N ALA A 87 5.95 6.32 -0.71
CA ALA A 87 6.99 6.55 0.31
C ALA A 87 7.98 5.37 0.38
N ASP A 88 7.46 4.15 0.23
CA ASP A 88 8.21 2.90 0.27
C ASP A 88 8.88 2.53 -1.08
N LEU A 89 8.56 3.26 -2.16
CA LEU A 89 9.09 3.05 -3.53
C LEU A 89 10.22 4.01 -3.89
N ALA A 90 10.50 5.02 -3.06
CA ALA A 90 11.59 5.99 -3.23
C ALA A 90 11.66 6.57 -4.66
N LEU A 91 10.60 7.28 -5.07
CA LEU A 91 10.40 7.80 -6.44
C LEU A 91 11.57 8.69 -6.91
N ALA A 92 12.52 8.07 -7.63
CA ALA A 92 13.84 8.60 -7.92
C ALA A 92 13.89 9.68 -9.03
N GLU A 93 12.79 9.92 -9.73
CA GLU A 93 12.70 10.86 -10.84
C GLU A 93 11.57 11.88 -10.59
N GLU A 94 11.89 13.16 -10.80
CA GLU A 94 10.97 14.29 -10.63
C GLU A 94 9.74 14.18 -11.57
N ALA A 95 9.88 13.53 -12.73
CA ALA A 95 8.76 13.23 -13.63
C ALA A 95 7.70 12.33 -12.96
N HIS A 96 8.10 11.32 -12.19
CA HIS A 96 7.17 10.46 -11.45
C HIS A 96 6.45 11.23 -10.33
N ALA A 97 7.14 12.21 -9.73
CA ALA A 97 6.57 13.14 -8.74
C ALA A 97 5.49 14.04 -9.36
N ALA A 98 5.77 14.62 -10.53
CA ALA A 98 4.83 15.46 -11.27
C ALA A 98 3.58 14.68 -11.71
N SER A 99 3.75 13.45 -12.24
CA SER A 99 2.63 12.56 -12.57
C SER A 99 1.76 12.24 -11.35
N LEU A 100 2.38 11.97 -10.19
CA LEU A 100 1.64 11.71 -8.94
C LEU A 100 0.89 12.95 -8.45
N LEU A 101 1.51 14.13 -8.53
CA LEU A 101 0.92 15.40 -8.10
C LEU A 101 -0.31 15.77 -8.93
N SER A 102 -0.24 15.69 -10.26
CA SER A 102 -1.39 15.96 -11.14
C SER A 102 -2.54 15.00 -10.82
N TRP A 103 -2.24 13.70 -10.79
CA TRP A 103 -3.21 12.64 -10.52
C TRP A 103 -3.89 12.76 -9.14
N LEU A 104 -3.18 13.23 -8.10
CA LEU A 104 -3.75 13.50 -6.78
C LEU A 104 -4.70 14.71 -6.79
N ASN A 105 -4.31 15.80 -7.47
CA ASN A 105 -5.13 17.00 -7.62
C ASN A 105 -6.35 16.78 -8.55
N GLU A 106 -6.28 15.82 -9.47
CA GLU A 106 -7.41 15.36 -10.29
C GLU A 106 -8.40 14.47 -9.53
N ARG A 107 -7.94 13.73 -8.51
CA ARG A 107 -8.75 12.71 -7.79
C ARG A 107 -9.20 13.09 -6.39
N THR A 108 -8.59 14.09 -5.77
CA THR A 108 -8.92 14.52 -4.40
C THR A 108 -9.27 16.00 -4.38
N ALA A 109 -10.21 16.40 -3.53
CA ALA A 109 -10.60 17.79 -3.36
C ALA A 109 -9.59 18.61 -2.51
N ALA A 110 -8.35 18.13 -2.39
CA ALA A 110 -7.30 18.75 -1.61
C ALA A 110 -6.20 19.26 -2.54
N GLU A 111 -5.78 20.50 -2.34
CA GLU A 111 -4.62 21.06 -3.04
C GLU A 111 -3.33 20.42 -2.49
N TRP A 112 -2.72 19.54 -3.28
CA TRP A 112 -1.40 18.97 -3.03
C TRP A 112 -0.32 19.84 -3.67
N THR A 113 0.82 19.91 -3.00
CA THR A 113 2.09 20.49 -3.49
C THR A 113 3.18 19.42 -3.37
N LEU A 114 4.30 19.57 -4.09
CA LEU A 114 5.44 18.66 -3.94
C LEU A 114 5.96 18.62 -2.50
N GLU A 115 5.99 19.78 -1.82
CA GLU A 115 6.36 19.91 -0.40
C GLU A 115 5.42 19.09 0.49
N ARG A 116 4.10 19.22 0.33
CA ARG A 116 3.09 18.48 1.12
C ARG A 116 3.12 16.97 0.87
N ILE A 117 3.56 16.54 -0.30
CA ILE A 117 3.83 15.13 -0.59
C ILE A 117 5.13 14.70 0.12
N ALA A 118 6.20 15.50 0.04
CA ALA A 118 7.48 15.25 0.68
C ALA A 118 7.39 15.13 2.21
N GLU A 119 6.62 16.01 2.86
CA GLU A 119 6.31 15.96 4.30
C GLU A 119 5.61 14.66 4.73
N ARG A 120 4.86 14.03 3.82
CA ARG A 120 4.00 12.87 4.12
C ARG A 120 4.66 11.53 3.77
N THR A 121 5.70 11.53 2.94
CA THR A 121 6.60 10.39 2.76
C THR A 121 7.65 10.41 3.88
N GLU A 122 7.69 9.41 4.76
CA GLU A 122 8.53 9.46 5.98
C GLU A 122 10.05 9.59 5.73
N ASN A 123 10.52 9.18 4.55
CA ASN A 123 11.91 9.35 4.10
C ASN A 123 12.22 10.76 3.54
N GLY A 124 11.21 11.63 3.47
CA GLY A 124 11.19 12.77 2.56
C GLY A 124 11.09 12.34 1.09
N TYR A 125 10.59 13.22 0.23
CA TYR A 125 10.89 13.10 -1.19
C TYR A 125 12.36 13.47 -1.39
N VAL A 126 13.22 12.47 -1.55
CA VAL A 126 14.60 12.68 -2.03
C VAL A 126 14.56 12.97 -3.53
N LEU A 127 13.93 14.09 -3.89
CA LEU A 127 14.22 14.78 -5.13
C LEU A 127 15.73 15.02 -5.13
N LYS A 128 16.45 14.39 -6.07
CA LYS A 128 17.84 14.73 -6.37
C LYS A 128 17.86 16.04 -7.16
N SER A 129 17.34 17.11 -6.55
CA SER A 129 17.20 18.43 -7.14
C SER A 129 18.58 19.00 -7.48
N GLY A 130 18.99 18.85 -8.74
CA GLY A 130 20.10 19.60 -9.36
C GLY A 130 19.76 21.09 -9.53
N LEU A 131 19.07 21.67 -8.55
CA LEU A 131 18.42 22.99 -8.57
C LEU A 131 19.09 23.93 -7.55
N ALA A 132 20.38 23.69 -7.29
CA ALA A 132 21.19 24.40 -6.30
C ALA A 132 22.62 24.72 -6.77
N GLU A 133 22.93 24.73 -8.09
CA GLU A 133 24.10 25.46 -8.60
C GLU A 133 24.00 25.78 -10.11
N ALA A 134 23.26 26.85 -10.44
CA ALA A 134 23.21 27.44 -11.78
C ALA A 134 23.00 28.96 -11.71
N THR A 135 23.97 29.68 -11.14
CA THR A 135 23.93 31.16 -11.04
C THR A 135 24.86 31.81 -12.08
N PRO A 136 24.42 32.04 -13.32
CA PRO A 136 25.16 32.86 -14.28
C PRO A 136 25.04 34.34 -13.88
N SER A 137 25.80 34.78 -12.89
CA SER A 137 26.00 36.19 -12.55
C SER A 137 26.86 36.86 -13.64
N GLY A 138 26.25 37.07 -14.81
CA GLY A 138 26.94 37.35 -16.07
C GLY A 138 26.19 38.34 -16.96
N LYS A 139 26.21 39.62 -16.57
CA LYS A 139 25.95 40.84 -17.36
C LYS A 139 25.24 40.67 -18.71
N LEU A 140 24.03 41.22 -18.81
CA LEU A 140 23.47 41.70 -20.08
C LEU A 140 24.46 42.66 -20.77
N PRO A 141 24.53 42.61 -22.11
CA PRO A 141 24.50 43.86 -22.88
C PRO A 141 23.24 43.96 -23.76
N PHE A 142 22.72 45.17 -23.79
CA PHE A 142 21.60 45.63 -24.62
C PHE A 142 21.93 45.52 -26.12
N GLY A 143 21.02 44.97 -26.94
CA GLY A 143 21.19 44.83 -28.39
C GLY A 143 19.84 44.78 -29.11
N SER A 144 19.55 45.77 -29.95
CA SER A 144 18.20 46.09 -30.43
C SER A 144 17.77 45.39 -31.72
N ALA A 145 16.45 45.47 -31.99
CA ALA A 145 15.77 45.40 -33.29
C ALA A 145 15.61 44.02 -33.98
N THR A 146 14.63 43.75 -34.87
CA THR A 146 13.24 44.20 -35.17
C THR A 146 12.70 43.15 -36.21
N THR A 147 11.48 43.32 -36.75
CA THR A 147 11.13 42.93 -38.15
C THR A 147 10.54 41.51 -38.41
N THR A 148 9.21 41.47 -38.39
CA THR A 148 8.34 40.95 -39.49
C THR A 148 8.07 39.44 -39.69
N GLN A 149 6.79 39.11 -39.49
CA GLN A 149 5.90 38.23 -40.28
C GLN A 149 6.43 37.40 -41.48
N GLN A 150 6.13 36.09 -41.40
CA GLN A 150 5.16 35.36 -42.27
C GLN A 150 5.49 35.03 -43.76
N ALA A 151 5.06 33.81 -44.15
CA ALA A 151 4.57 33.35 -45.47
C ALA A 151 5.48 32.56 -46.49
N LEU A 152 5.15 31.26 -46.59
CA LEU A 152 4.88 30.45 -47.80
C LEU A 152 6.01 29.89 -48.73
N VAL A 153 5.90 28.56 -48.97
CA VAL A 153 6.06 27.84 -50.28
C VAL A 153 7.53 27.67 -50.81
N ALA A 154 7.99 26.52 -51.34
CA ALA A 154 7.33 25.30 -51.82
C ALA A 154 8.16 23.99 -51.63
N GLY A 155 7.50 22.83 -51.79
CA GLY A 155 8.09 21.63 -52.44
C GLY A 155 8.53 20.46 -51.54
N GLY A 156 8.27 19.21 -51.99
CA GLY A 156 8.84 17.98 -51.39
C GLY A 156 7.87 16.80 -51.21
N SER A 157 7.47 16.11 -52.29
CA SER A 157 6.61 14.90 -52.24
C SER A 157 7.34 13.68 -51.65
N GLY A 158 6.64 12.78 -50.93
CA GLY A 158 7.29 11.61 -50.28
C GLY A 158 6.38 10.56 -49.59
N ALA A 159 5.49 9.91 -50.34
CA ALA A 159 4.88 8.57 -50.11
C ALA A 159 4.59 8.02 -48.68
N ALA A 160 3.29 7.89 -48.40
CA ALA A 160 2.57 6.72 -47.83
C ALA A 160 3.19 5.81 -46.73
N ASN A 161 2.43 5.64 -45.64
CA ASN A 161 1.93 4.33 -45.22
C ASN A 161 0.63 4.46 -44.39
N ASP A 162 -0.25 3.45 -44.47
CA ASP A 162 -1.53 3.41 -43.75
C ASP A 162 -1.36 3.07 -42.26
N GLY A 163 -2.24 3.59 -41.38
CA GLY A 163 -2.03 3.42 -39.93
C GLY A 163 -3.09 3.92 -38.93
N PHE A 164 -4.39 3.83 -39.25
CA PHE A 164 -5.54 3.83 -38.32
C PHE A 164 -5.61 4.90 -37.19
N VAL A 165 -6.58 5.82 -37.28
CA VAL A 165 -6.81 6.91 -36.31
C VAL A 165 -8.02 6.66 -35.41
N SER A 166 -7.98 7.23 -34.19
CA SER A 166 -9.03 7.25 -33.16
C SER A 166 -9.22 5.93 -32.38
N GLY A 167 -9.53 5.94 -31.09
CA GLY A 167 -9.92 7.06 -30.23
C GLY A 167 -11.37 6.95 -29.79
N GLY A 168 -11.60 6.55 -28.53
CA GLY A 168 -12.95 6.34 -27.99
C GLY A 168 -12.94 5.97 -26.52
N ALA A 169 -13.60 6.77 -25.69
CA ALA A 169 -13.75 6.49 -24.26
C ALA A 169 -14.72 5.31 -24.04
N LEU A 170 -14.41 4.45 -23.07
CA LEU A 170 -15.28 3.35 -22.65
C LEU A 170 -16.50 3.86 -21.87
N ARG A 171 -17.49 4.39 -22.58
CA ARG A 171 -18.86 4.52 -22.07
C ARG A 171 -19.53 3.15 -22.10
N PHE A 172 -19.90 2.62 -20.94
CA PHE A 172 -20.85 1.52 -20.85
C PHE A 172 -22.24 2.03 -21.22
N ALA A 173 -22.71 1.67 -22.41
CA ALA A 173 -24.12 1.73 -22.79
C ALA A 173 -24.68 0.31 -22.79
N LEU A 174 -25.91 0.16 -22.28
CA LEU A 174 -26.71 -1.05 -22.46
C LEU A 174 -27.37 -0.99 -23.84
N ASP A 175 -27.52 -2.14 -24.48
CA ASP A 175 -28.34 -2.30 -25.69
C ASP A 175 -29.25 -3.53 -25.54
N GLU A 176 -30.48 -3.45 -26.05
CA GLU A 176 -31.54 -4.43 -25.82
C GLU A 176 -31.79 -5.30 -27.07
N GLY A 177 -31.42 -6.58 -26.99
CA GLY A 177 -31.59 -7.56 -28.09
C GLY A 177 -32.75 -8.53 -27.87
N GLN A 178 -33.95 -8.15 -28.33
CA GLN A 178 -35.04 -9.10 -28.65
C GLN A 178 -34.66 -9.92 -29.91
N ALA A 179 -35.04 -11.18 -30.16
CA ALA A 179 -35.67 -12.27 -29.39
C ALA A 179 -35.34 -13.60 -30.14
N CYS A 180 -36.07 -14.73 -30.23
CA CYS A 180 -37.38 -15.23 -29.75
C CYS A 180 -37.43 -16.77 -29.80
N HIS A 181 -38.38 -17.39 -29.08
CA HIS A 181 -38.82 -18.81 -29.17
C HIS A 181 -37.79 -19.94 -28.90
N ALA A 182 -38.17 -21.22 -28.72
CA ALA A 182 -39.24 -21.80 -27.89
C ALA A 182 -39.05 -23.34 -27.79
N ALA A 183 -39.17 -23.93 -26.59
CA ALA A 183 -39.32 -25.39 -26.41
C ALA A 183 -39.99 -25.70 -25.05
N ALA A 184 -40.90 -26.68 -25.02
CA ALA A 184 -41.60 -27.09 -23.80
C ALA A 184 -40.96 -28.36 -23.17
N GLY A 185 -41.04 -28.50 -21.84
CA GLY A 185 -40.44 -29.63 -21.12
C GLY A 185 -40.73 -29.70 -19.63
N SER A 186 -41.91 -30.20 -19.25
CA SER A 186 -42.28 -30.60 -17.88
C SER A 186 -43.46 -31.58 -17.95
N PRO A 187 -43.66 -32.51 -16.99
CA PRO A 187 -43.55 -32.27 -15.54
C PRO A 187 -42.72 -33.28 -14.73
N GLY A 188 -42.42 -32.93 -13.47
CA GLY A 188 -41.69 -33.79 -12.52
C GLY A 188 -41.88 -33.38 -11.05
N ALA A 189 -43.12 -33.43 -10.53
CA ALA A 189 -43.49 -32.83 -9.25
C ALA A 189 -43.11 -33.67 -8.00
N TYR A 190 -41.87 -33.55 -7.52
CA TYR A 190 -41.45 -34.12 -6.23
C TYR A 190 -41.86 -33.25 -5.03
N ARG A 191 -43.04 -33.52 -4.47
CA ARG A 191 -43.65 -32.77 -3.35
C ARG A 191 -43.05 -33.16 -1.98
N ARG A 192 -41.82 -32.76 -1.69
CA ARG A 192 -41.22 -32.95 -0.34
C ARG A 192 -41.90 -32.06 0.71
N SER A 193 -42.20 -32.62 1.88
CA SER A 193 -42.93 -31.96 2.96
C SER A 193 -42.01 -31.09 3.87
N PRO A 194 -42.44 -29.88 4.27
CA PRO A 194 -41.58 -28.91 4.97
C PRO A 194 -41.47 -29.12 6.49
N ALA A 195 -41.65 -30.36 6.97
CA ALA A 195 -41.74 -30.65 8.42
C ALA A 195 -40.37 -30.79 9.12
N ALA A 196 -39.32 -31.21 8.41
CA ALA A 196 -38.09 -31.71 9.04
C ALA A 196 -37.00 -30.65 9.36
N MET A 197 -37.10 -29.41 8.85
CA MET A 197 -36.00 -28.42 8.96
C MET A 197 -36.00 -27.59 10.24
N ARG A 198 -37.06 -27.64 11.06
CA ARG A 198 -37.21 -26.78 12.24
C ARG A 198 -36.11 -26.88 13.33
N PRO A 199 -35.54 -28.06 13.69
CA PRO A 199 -34.51 -28.12 14.73
C PRO A 199 -33.15 -27.54 14.27
N LEU A 200 -32.85 -27.61 12.97
CA LEU A 200 -31.53 -27.23 12.43
C LEU A 200 -31.33 -25.70 12.41
N VAL A 201 -32.41 -24.95 12.14
CA VAL A 201 -32.40 -23.47 12.20
C VAL A 201 -32.16 -22.96 13.62
N LEU A 202 -32.76 -23.62 14.63
CA LEU A 202 -32.61 -23.24 16.04
C LEU A 202 -31.16 -23.43 16.54
N ALA A 203 -30.50 -24.52 16.15
CA ALA A 203 -29.09 -24.76 16.47
C ALA A 203 -28.16 -23.69 15.87
N ALA A 204 -28.41 -23.26 14.63
CA ALA A 204 -27.62 -22.22 13.97
C ALA A 204 -27.75 -20.85 14.65
N VAL A 205 -28.95 -20.47 15.10
CA VAL A 205 -29.19 -19.20 15.82
C VAL A 205 -28.46 -19.18 17.17
N LEU A 206 -28.48 -20.29 17.92
CA LEU A 206 -27.79 -20.39 19.22
C LEU A 206 -26.26 -20.31 19.07
N LEU A 207 -25.68 -20.94 18.04
CA LEU A 207 -24.26 -20.80 17.71
C LEU A 207 -23.89 -19.36 17.36
N PHE A 208 -24.71 -18.67 16.56
CA PHE A 208 -24.44 -17.28 16.17
C PHE A 208 -24.50 -16.31 17.37
N ALA A 209 -25.42 -16.55 18.32
CA ALA A 209 -25.52 -15.77 19.56
C ALA A 209 -24.29 -15.95 20.48
N MET A 210 -23.77 -17.19 20.59
CA MET A 210 -22.51 -17.47 21.32
C MET A 210 -21.31 -16.71 20.71
N THR A 211 -21.20 -16.67 19.38
CA THR A 211 -20.11 -15.91 18.72
C THR A 211 -20.26 -14.39 18.87
N ALA A 212 -21.49 -13.87 18.87
CA ALA A 212 -21.74 -12.43 19.01
C ALA A 212 -21.39 -11.90 20.41
N THR A 213 -21.72 -12.65 21.46
CA THR A 213 -21.41 -12.28 22.85
C THR A 213 -19.90 -12.29 23.12
N LEU A 214 -19.17 -13.30 22.65
CA LEU A 214 -17.70 -13.34 22.73
C LEU A 214 -17.04 -12.15 22.01
N HIS A 215 -17.52 -11.77 20.82
CA HIS A 215 -16.92 -10.67 20.08
C HIS A 215 -17.18 -9.31 20.74
N ALA A 216 -18.39 -9.09 21.28
CA ALA A 216 -18.75 -7.87 22.00
C ALA A 216 -17.89 -7.65 23.26
N SER A 217 -17.55 -8.72 23.99
CA SER A 217 -16.67 -8.64 25.16
C SER A 217 -15.25 -8.17 24.83
N PHE A 218 -14.76 -8.41 23.61
CA PHE A 218 -13.41 -8.00 23.20
C PHE A 218 -13.32 -6.52 22.79
N SER A 219 -14.43 -5.90 22.39
CA SER A 219 -14.48 -4.50 21.95
C SER A 219 -14.53 -3.47 23.09
N GLN A 220 -14.54 -3.90 24.35
CA GLN A 220 -14.73 -2.99 25.50
C GLN A 220 -13.41 -2.53 26.18
N GLN A 221 -12.24 -2.99 25.71
CA GLN A 221 -10.93 -2.44 26.11
C GLN A 221 -10.44 -1.41 25.07
N GLY A 222 -10.94 -0.18 25.15
CA GLY A 222 -10.63 0.87 24.16
C GLY A 222 -11.04 2.29 24.57
N SER A 223 -10.97 2.62 25.86
CA SER A 223 -11.41 3.92 26.40
C SER A 223 -10.25 4.92 26.53
N GLU A 224 -9.81 5.51 25.41
CA GLU A 224 -8.99 6.74 25.46
C GLU A 224 -9.85 8.00 25.65
N PRO A 225 -9.33 9.04 26.33
CA PRO A 225 -10.09 10.26 26.63
C PRO A 225 -10.12 11.30 25.50
N ASN A 226 -11.33 11.77 25.19
CA ASN A 226 -11.74 13.01 24.51
C ASN A 226 -10.65 13.99 23.97
N PRO A 227 -10.53 14.19 22.64
CA PRO A 227 -9.55 15.09 22.03
C PRO A 227 -10.05 16.55 21.92
N THR A 228 -9.80 17.38 22.94
CA THR A 228 -10.15 18.83 22.92
C THR A 228 -9.02 19.77 23.36
N ALA A 229 -7.78 19.53 22.90
CA ALA A 229 -6.63 20.42 23.10
C ALA A 229 -5.52 20.23 22.04
N ARG A 230 -5.80 20.49 20.75
CA ARG A 230 -4.80 20.28 19.66
C ARG A 230 -4.44 21.51 18.82
N GLU A 231 -4.93 22.69 19.18
CA GLU A 231 -4.48 23.98 18.66
C GLU A 231 -3.75 24.74 19.78
N ALA A 232 -2.41 24.94 19.65
CA ALA A 232 -1.56 25.95 20.33
C ALA A 232 -0.05 25.62 20.42
N VAL A 233 0.51 24.66 19.66
CA VAL A 233 1.96 24.32 19.75
C VAL A 233 2.66 24.18 18.38
N LEU A 234 2.66 25.27 17.60
CA LEU A 234 3.54 25.40 16.42
C LEU A 234 4.28 26.76 16.33
N ASP A 235 4.46 27.44 17.46
CA ASP A 235 5.34 28.63 17.57
C ASP A 235 6.14 28.65 18.89
N ARG A 236 6.87 27.55 19.16
CA ARG A 236 7.82 27.45 20.28
C ARG A 236 9.03 26.55 19.96
N SER A 237 9.41 26.49 18.68
CA SER A 237 10.44 25.55 18.19
C SER A 237 11.89 25.94 18.51
N ALA A 238 12.12 27.13 19.09
CA ALA A 238 13.46 27.70 19.31
C ALA A 238 13.99 27.63 20.75
N ALA A 239 13.19 27.16 21.73
CA ALA A 239 13.57 27.17 23.15
C ALA A 239 12.87 26.09 23.98
N ARG A 240 13.07 24.80 23.65
CA ARG A 240 12.76 23.72 24.60
C ARG A 240 13.78 23.71 25.74
N PRO A 241 13.37 23.70 27.02
CA PRO A 241 14.30 23.55 28.13
C PRO A 241 14.88 22.13 28.13
N VAL A 242 16.15 21.99 28.55
CA VAL A 242 16.89 20.72 28.59
C VAL A 242 16.14 19.60 29.34
N ALA A 243 15.27 19.97 30.29
CA ALA A 243 14.42 19.06 31.05
C ALA A 243 13.48 18.19 30.18
N GLU A 244 12.96 18.69 29.06
CA GLU A 244 12.03 17.91 28.21
C GLU A 244 12.78 16.83 27.41
N LEU A 245 14.03 17.09 27.04
CA LEU A 245 14.90 16.10 26.39
C LEU A 245 15.42 15.05 27.40
N ALA A 246 15.56 15.45 28.67
CA ALA A 246 15.86 14.53 29.78
C ALA A 246 14.70 13.56 30.05
N ASP A 247 13.44 14.03 30.01
CA ASP A 247 12.27 13.15 30.13
C ASP A 247 12.13 12.18 28.93
N ALA A 248 12.39 12.66 27.71
CA ALA A 248 12.36 11.80 26.52
C ALA A 248 13.44 10.68 26.57
N SER A 249 14.66 11.00 27.02
CA SER A 249 15.74 10.02 27.16
C SER A 249 15.54 9.06 28.33
N ALA A 250 14.91 9.49 29.43
CA ALA A 250 14.56 8.63 30.56
C ALA A 250 13.64 7.45 30.17
N ARG A 251 12.78 7.62 29.14
CA ARG A 251 11.87 6.57 28.64
C ARG A 251 12.57 5.46 27.85
N PHE A 252 13.81 5.69 27.43
CA PHE A 252 14.65 4.71 26.74
C PHE A 252 15.91 4.35 27.53
N ALA A 253 15.96 4.71 28.82
CA ALA A 253 17.09 4.42 29.69
C ALA A 253 17.22 2.92 29.98
N TYR A 254 18.43 2.45 30.29
CA TYR A 254 18.72 1.05 30.60
C TYR A 254 17.84 0.53 31.75
N SER A 255 16.93 -0.39 31.42
CA SER A 255 16.08 -1.09 32.38
C SER A 255 16.60 -2.51 32.67
N ALA A 256 16.26 -3.04 33.85
CA ALA A 256 16.49 -4.43 34.18
C ALA A 256 15.38 -5.31 33.56
N PHE A 257 15.76 -6.32 32.78
CA PHE A 257 14.85 -7.12 31.97
C PHE A 257 15.07 -8.63 32.18
N ASP A 258 14.05 -9.44 31.87
CA ASP A 258 14.16 -10.90 31.92
C ASP A 258 14.95 -11.44 30.70
N ALA A 259 16.25 -11.59 30.90
CA ALA A 259 17.16 -12.15 29.90
C ALA A 259 16.86 -13.63 29.55
N ALA A 260 16.16 -14.40 30.41
CA ALA A 260 15.75 -15.76 30.09
C ALA A 260 14.53 -15.76 29.16
N ALA A 261 13.52 -14.93 29.44
CA ALA A 261 12.36 -14.74 28.56
C ALA A 261 12.78 -14.27 27.16
N VAL A 262 13.70 -13.30 27.05
CA VAL A 262 14.20 -12.81 25.75
C VAL A 262 15.00 -13.89 25.02
N LYS A 263 15.88 -14.65 25.70
CA LYS A 263 16.58 -15.79 25.07
C LYS A 263 15.62 -16.86 24.56
N ASN A 264 14.56 -17.16 25.32
CA ASN A 264 13.54 -18.13 24.91
C ASN A 264 12.76 -17.63 23.67
N TYR A 265 12.36 -16.35 23.65
CA TYR A 265 11.69 -15.72 22.50
C TYR A 265 12.55 -15.76 21.22
N LEU A 266 13.82 -15.34 21.33
CA LEU A 266 14.76 -15.33 20.19
C LEU A 266 15.08 -16.76 19.72
N SER A 267 15.22 -17.73 20.64
CA SER A 267 15.45 -19.13 20.28
C SER A 267 14.25 -19.77 19.60
N GLY A 268 13.02 -19.42 20.01
CA GLY A 268 11.78 -19.84 19.35
C GLY A 268 11.60 -19.29 17.93
N ARG A 269 12.47 -18.37 17.49
CA ARG A 269 12.54 -17.80 16.13
C ARG A 269 13.78 -18.26 15.33
N ASP A 270 14.49 -19.31 15.78
CA ASP A 270 15.78 -19.76 15.22
C ASP A 270 16.84 -18.64 15.16
N SER A 271 16.79 -17.63 16.04
CA SER A 271 17.60 -16.42 15.87
C SER A 271 19.02 -16.55 16.41
N LEU A 272 20.02 -16.16 15.61
CA LEU A 272 21.42 -16.00 16.07
C LEU A 272 21.57 -14.98 17.22
N LEU A 273 20.64 -14.03 17.34
CA LEU A 273 20.64 -13.03 18.42
C LEU A 273 20.44 -13.65 19.83
N ALA A 274 19.97 -14.90 19.91
CA ALA A 274 19.87 -15.64 21.16
C ALA A 274 21.23 -16.17 21.68
N GLU A 275 22.25 -16.21 20.83
CA GLU A 275 23.51 -16.93 21.08
C GLU A 275 24.66 -15.99 21.48
N ARG A 276 25.74 -16.58 22.01
CA ARG A 276 27.01 -15.87 22.24
C ARG A 276 27.77 -15.77 20.90
N PRO A 277 28.44 -14.64 20.60
CA PRO A 277 28.60 -13.45 21.43
C PRO A 277 27.43 -12.45 21.33
N TYR A 278 26.55 -12.58 20.34
CA TYR A 278 25.58 -11.56 19.93
C TYR A 278 24.66 -11.06 21.05
N PHE A 279 24.08 -11.97 21.84
CA PHE A 279 23.21 -11.60 22.96
C PHE A 279 23.94 -10.74 24.01
N GLU A 280 25.19 -11.09 24.32
CA GLU A 280 26.00 -10.40 25.33
C GLU A 280 26.51 -9.05 24.80
N ALA A 281 26.92 -8.99 23.53
CA ALA A 281 27.33 -7.75 22.89
C ALA A 281 26.21 -6.69 22.86
N ILE A 282 24.96 -7.10 22.61
CA ILE A 282 23.79 -6.20 22.64
C ILE A 282 23.52 -5.71 24.07
N VAL A 283 23.53 -6.61 25.07
CA VAL A 283 23.25 -6.25 26.48
C VAL A 283 24.35 -5.36 27.08
N GLU A 284 25.61 -5.56 26.71
CA GLU A 284 26.70 -4.69 27.15
C GLU A 284 26.65 -3.34 26.44
N SER A 285 26.41 -3.31 25.12
CA SER A 285 26.22 -2.06 24.36
C SER A 285 25.05 -1.22 24.90
N ALA A 286 23.96 -1.88 25.33
CA ALA A 286 22.84 -1.25 26.01
C ALA A 286 23.28 -0.60 27.33
N ARG A 287 24.06 -1.32 28.15
CA ARG A 287 24.54 -0.85 29.45
C ARG A 287 25.54 0.30 29.33
N GLU A 288 26.54 0.17 28.47
CA GLU A 288 27.56 1.19 28.19
C GLU A 288 26.95 2.52 27.72
N ARG A 289 25.87 2.45 26.94
CA ARG A 289 25.17 3.62 26.38
C ARG A 289 24.00 4.09 27.25
N GLY A 290 23.68 3.38 28.32
CA GLY A 290 22.52 3.66 29.17
C GLY A 290 21.17 3.52 28.46
N VAL A 291 21.06 2.68 27.43
CA VAL A 291 19.85 2.47 26.60
C VAL A 291 19.13 1.17 27.01
N ASP A 292 17.81 1.11 26.87
CA ASP A 292 17.04 -0.11 27.12
C ASP A 292 17.46 -1.28 26.19
N PRO A 293 17.85 -2.45 26.73
CA PRO A 293 18.29 -3.58 25.92
C PRO A 293 17.16 -4.20 25.07
N LEU A 294 15.89 -4.13 25.49
CA LEU A 294 14.76 -4.61 24.71
C LEU A 294 14.56 -3.77 23.44
N LEU A 295 14.82 -2.46 23.51
CA LEU A 295 14.81 -1.58 22.34
C LEU A 295 15.89 -2.01 21.32
N LEU A 296 17.11 -2.30 21.78
CA LEU A 296 18.17 -2.77 20.88
C LEU A 296 17.85 -4.14 20.25
N PHE A 297 17.27 -5.08 21.01
CA PHE A 297 16.80 -6.36 20.45
C PHE A 297 15.64 -6.18 19.45
N ALA A 298 14.75 -5.20 19.66
CA ALA A 298 13.67 -4.90 18.72
C ALA A 298 14.21 -4.32 17.40
N VAL A 299 15.12 -3.34 17.46
CA VAL A 299 15.76 -2.74 16.28
C VAL A 299 16.58 -3.79 15.51
N ALA A 300 17.49 -4.51 16.18
CA ALA A 300 18.31 -5.53 15.53
C ALA A 300 17.47 -6.69 14.96
N GLY A 301 16.38 -7.07 15.63
CA GLY A 301 15.44 -8.08 15.13
C GLY A 301 14.69 -7.64 13.88
N GLN A 302 14.28 -6.37 13.83
CA GLN A 302 13.58 -5.77 12.68
C GLN A 302 14.51 -5.58 11.48
N GLU A 303 15.68 -4.98 11.67
CA GLU A 303 16.64 -4.69 10.58
C GLU A 303 17.24 -5.95 9.95
N GLN A 304 17.47 -7.00 10.74
CA GLN A 304 18.17 -8.21 10.30
C GLN A 304 17.23 -9.43 10.17
N GLY A 305 15.91 -9.22 10.21
CA GLY A 305 14.91 -10.29 10.05
C GLY A 305 15.07 -11.45 11.05
N PHE A 306 15.61 -11.18 12.23
CA PHE A 306 16.03 -12.15 13.26
C PHE A 306 17.07 -13.21 12.83
N VAL A 307 17.76 -13.08 11.69
CA VAL A 307 18.85 -13.95 11.15
C VAL A 307 18.81 -15.44 11.60
N PRO A 308 18.20 -16.34 10.79
CA PRO A 308 18.13 -17.77 11.09
C PRO A 308 19.50 -18.43 11.25
N LYS A 309 19.72 -19.17 12.34
CA LYS A 309 20.94 -19.97 12.61
C LYS A 309 21.22 -20.96 11.49
N SER A 310 20.16 -21.54 10.95
CA SER A 310 20.16 -22.48 9.83
C SER A 310 20.91 -21.99 8.58
N ALA A 311 20.99 -20.67 8.34
CA ALA A 311 21.73 -20.10 7.22
C ALA A 311 23.26 -20.33 7.27
N LYS A 312 23.83 -20.59 8.46
CA LYS A 312 25.30 -20.75 8.62
C LYS A 312 25.80 -22.17 8.30
N LYS A 313 24.93 -23.10 7.91
CA LYS A 313 25.26 -24.53 7.77
C LYS A 313 25.35 -25.04 6.32
N SER A 314 25.14 -24.21 5.30
CA SER A 314 25.20 -24.64 3.90
C SER A 314 26.62 -24.84 3.36
N ASP A 315 27.59 -24.08 3.88
CA ASP A 315 28.88 -23.91 3.18
C ASP A 315 29.98 -24.78 3.78
N ALA A 316 29.99 -24.98 5.10
CA ALA A 316 31.01 -25.78 5.80
C ALA A 316 30.96 -27.28 5.43
N ASP A 317 29.76 -27.84 5.22
CA ASP A 317 29.58 -29.25 4.84
C ASP A 317 29.96 -29.50 3.35
N ARG A 318 30.27 -28.45 2.57
CA ARG A 318 30.63 -28.54 1.15
C ARG A 318 32.14 -28.69 0.90
N GLU A 319 33.00 -28.32 1.85
CA GLU A 319 34.47 -28.41 1.73
C GLU A 319 35.08 -29.73 2.25
N GLN A 320 34.28 -30.66 2.79
CA GLN A 320 34.75 -31.98 3.26
C GLN A 320 34.44 -33.13 2.28
N SER A 321 34.13 -32.83 1.01
CA SER A 321 33.76 -33.82 -0.01
C SER A 321 34.41 -33.56 -1.38
N VAL A 322 35.70 -33.18 -1.36
CA VAL A 322 36.59 -33.05 -2.54
C VAL A 322 37.91 -33.77 -2.22
#